data_AF-A0A3P8CQ74-F1
#
_entry.id   AF-A0A3P8CQ74-F1
#
_cell.length_a   1.000
_cell.length_b   1.000
_cell.length_c   1.000
_cell.angle_alpha   90.00
_cell.angle_beta   90.00
_cell.angle_gamma   90.00
#
_symmetry.space_group_name_H-M   'P 1'
#
loop_
_entity.id
_entity.type
_entity.pdbx_description
1 polymer ?
#
loop_
_entity_poly.entity_id
_entity_poly.type
_entity_poly.pdbx_seq_one_letter_code
_entity_poly.pdbx_strand_id
1 'polypeptide(L)'
;MDRLGAKDYMPTEQDILRTRVKTTGIVEVHFQFKNMNFKLFDVGGQRSERKKWIHCFEDVTAIIFCVAMSEYDQVLHEDETTNRMQESLKLFDSICNNKWFTDTSIILFLNKKDLFEEKIKRSPLTICFPEYPVRRKPVRARIMAWPESKQILQNERQSFTDPLQR
;
A
#
# COMPACT_ATOMS: atom_id res chain seq x y z
N MET A 1 11.25 3.94 28.47
CA MET A 1 9.90 4.53 28.63
C MET A 1 9.97 5.94 29.19
N ASP A 2 11.12 6.35 29.73
CA ASP A 2 11.26 7.52 30.58
C ASP A 2 11.08 8.85 29.83
N ARG A 3 11.43 8.91 28.54
CA ARG A 3 11.23 10.09 27.71
C ARG A 3 9.75 10.41 27.44
N LEU A 4 8.93 9.40 27.15
CA LEU A 4 7.50 9.60 26.78
C LEU A 4 6.63 9.95 28.00
N GLY A 5 7.10 9.68 29.22
CA GLY A 5 6.39 9.96 30.47
C GLY A 5 6.87 11.21 31.21
N ALA A 6 7.85 11.95 30.67
CA ALA A 6 8.37 13.17 31.29
C ALA A 6 7.32 14.29 31.27
N LYS A 7 7.27 15.12 32.32
CA LYS A 7 6.29 16.22 32.45
C LYS A 7 6.46 17.29 31.36
N ASP A 8 7.67 17.44 30.86
CA ASP A 8 8.11 18.37 29.82
C ASP A 8 8.33 17.69 28.47
N TYR A 9 7.76 16.50 28.27
CA TYR A 9 7.87 15.76 27.02
C TYR A 9 7.38 16.58 25.82
N MET A 10 8.27 16.82 24.87
CA MET A 10 7.97 17.38 23.56
C MET A 10 8.14 16.29 22.49
N PRO A 11 7.08 15.98 21.70
CA PRO A 11 7.18 15.02 20.61
C PRO A 11 8.24 15.42 19.59
N THR A 12 9.11 14.47 19.25
CA THR A 12 10.00 14.61 18.10
C THR A 12 9.25 14.32 16.81
N GLU A 13 9.79 14.72 15.66
CA GLU A 13 9.23 14.34 14.35
C GLU A 13 9.08 12.81 14.22
N GLN A 14 10.04 12.06 14.75
CA GLN A 14 10.01 10.60 14.74
C GLN A 14 8.87 10.03 15.58
N ASP A 15 8.48 10.70 16.68
CA ASP A 15 7.33 10.32 17.50
C ASP A 15 6.03 10.62 16.77
N ILE A 16 5.93 11.78 16.14
CA ILE A 16 4.78 12.17 15.32
C ILE A 16 4.57 11.14 14.21
N LEU A 17 5.63 10.79 13.48
CA LEU A 17 5.58 9.79 12.40
C LEU A 17 5.22 8.37 12.88
N ARG A 18 5.51 8.03 14.14
CA ARG A 18 5.18 6.72 14.73
C ARG A 18 3.83 6.70 15.42
N THR A 19 3.21 7.86 15.62
CA THR A 19 1.91 7.95 16.28
C THR A 19 0.85 7.35 15.38
N ARG A 20 0.10 6.38 15.90
CA ARG A 20 -0.99 5.74 15.16
C ARG A 20 -2.28 6.49 15.40
N VAL A 21 -2.59 7.45 14.54
CA VAL A 21 -3.91 8.07 14.45
C VAL A 21 -4.65 7.48 13.26
N LYS A 22 -5.90 7.05 13.47
CA LYS A 22 -6.74 6.57 12.38
C LYS A 22 -7.22 7.76 11.56
N THR A 23 -6.89 7.83 10.28
CA THR A 23 -7.50 8.82 9.37
C THR A 23 -9.00 8.52 9.25
N THR A 24 -9.81 9.55 9.47
CA THR A 24 -11.26 9.54 9.28
C THR A 24 -11.66 10.63 8.30
N GLY A 25 -12.55 10.32 7.36
CA GLY A 25 -12.92 11.23 6.29
C GLY A 25 -11.85 11.35 5.21
N ILE A 26 -11.80 12.54 4.59
CA ILE A 26 -10.92 12.90 3.50
C ILE A 26 -10.19 14.18 3.91
N VAL A 27 -8.87 14.17 3.82
CA VAL A 27 -8.02 15.33 4.08
C VAL A 27 -7.37 15.72 2.76
N GLU A 28 -7.51 16.99 2.39
CA GLU A 28 -6.94 17.55 1.17
C GLU A 28 -5.72 18.41 1.53
N VAL A 29 -4.59 18.16 0.85
CA VAL A 29 -3.33 18.89 1.07
C VAL A 29 -2.83 19.41 -0.27
N HIS A 30 -2.51 20.71 -0.31
CA HIS A 30 -1.95 21.36 -1.49
C HIS A 30 -0.49 21.70 -1.21
N PHE A 31 0.39 21.34 -2.13
CA PHE A 31 1.79 21.72 -2.04
C PHE A 31 2.41 21.85 -3.43
N GLN A 32 3.49 22.63 -3.52
CA GLN A 32 4.25 22.80 -4.75
C GLN A 32 5.58 22.05 -4.64
N PHE A 33 5.94 21.29 -5.66
CA PHE A 33 7.22 20.60 -5.74
C PHE A 33 7.78 20.66 -7.16
N LYS A 34 9.02 21.13 -7.32
CA LYS A 34 9.69 21.29 -8.63
C LYS A 34 8.82 22.00 -9.68
N ASN A 35 8.20 23.13 -9.29
CA ASN A 35 7.27 23.92 -10.10
C ASN A 35 5.96 23.21 -10.51
N MET A 36 5.65 22.05 -9.94
CA MET A 36 4.37 21.37 -10.13
C MET A 36 3.50 21.56 -8.88
N ASN A 37 2.21 21.81 -9.09
CA ASN A 37 1.23 21.88 -8.00
C ASN A 37 0.64 20.48 -7.80
N PHE A 38 0.67 20.01 -6.55
CA PHE A 38 0.10 18.74 -6.15
C PHE A 38 -1.12 18.98 -5.27
N LYS A 39 -2.20 18.25 -5.60
CA LYS A 39 -3.39 18.09 -4.79
C LYS A 39 -3.43 16.67 -4.28
N LEU A 40 -3.10 16.48 -3.00
CA LEU A 40 -3.08 15.16 -2.35
C LEU A 40 -4.34 14.97 -1.52
N PHE A 41 -5.01 13.84 -1.71
CA PHE A 41 -6.12 13.40 -0.88
C PHE A 41 -5.67 12.23 -0.01
N ASP A 42 -5.62 12.43 1.32
CA ASP A 42 -5.49 11.34 2.29
C ASP A 42 -6.88 10.85 2.67
N VAL A 43 -7.15 9.58 2.43
CA VAL A 43 -8.46 8.96 2.65
C VAL A 43 -8.36 7.82 3.65
N GLY A 44 -9.33 7.74 4.57
CA GLY A 44 -9.39 6.63 5.51
C GLY A 44 -9.53 5.27 4.81
N GLY A 45 -8.66 4.30 5.16
CA GLY A 45 -8.65 2.95 4.56
C GLY A 45 -9.61 1.91 5.18
N GLN A 46 -10.17 2.22 6.35
CA GLN A 46 -11.10 1.34 7.08
C GLN A 46 -12.41 1.16 6.30
N ARG A 47 -13.07 0.01 6.46
CA ARG A 47 -14.30 -0.31 5.69
C ARG A 47 -15.39 0.75 5.82
N SER A 48 -15.53 1.38 6.99
CA SER A 48 -16.50 2.46 7.25
C SER A 48 -16.23 3.73 6.45
N GLU A 49 -14.97 3.97 6.08
CA GLU A 49 -14.53 5.20 5.42
C GLU A 49 -14.60 5.10 3.89
N ARG A 50 -14.55 3.89 3.34
CA ARG A 50 -14.48 3.65 1.89
C ARG A 50 -15.65 4.20 1.09
N LYS A 51 -16.85 4.29 1.69
CA LYS A 51 -18.02 4.90 1.02
C LYS A 51 -17.78 6.38 0.68
N LYS A 52 -16.89 7.06 1.40
CA LYS A 52 -16.58 8.48 1.19
C LYS A 52 -15.65 8.69 0.00
N TRP A 53 -14.91 7.66 -0.43
CA TRP A 53 -13.89 7.78 -1.49
C TRP A 53 -14.45 8.28 -2.82
N ILE A 54 -15.73 8.07 -3.10
CA ILE A 54 -16.38 8.61 -4.31
C ILE A 54 -16.23 10.13 -4.45
N HIS A 55 -16.04 10.86 -3.34
CA HIS A 55 -15.83 12.32 -3.35
C HIS A 55 -14.45 12.74 -3.88
N CYS A 56 -13.53 11.82 -4.15
CA CYS A 56 -12.20 12.11 -4.68
C CYS A 56 -11.88 11.34 -5.97
N PHE A 57 -12.88 10.84 -6.71
CA PHE A 57 -12.67 10.04 -7.93
C PHE A 57 -12.56 10.85 -9.22
N GLU A 58 -12.88 12.15 -9.19
CA GLU A 58 -12.79 13.02 -10.36
C GLU A 58 -11.35 13.51 -10.58
N ASP A 59 -10.90 13.47 -11.84
CA ASP A 59 -9.58 13.96 -12.30
C ASP A 59 -8.35 13.41 -11.54
N VAL A 60 -8.41 12.15 -11.09
CA VAL A 60 -7.30 11.51 -10.39
C VAL A 60 -6.17 11.16 -11.35
N THR A 61 -5.03 11.84 -11.22
CA THR A 61 -3.82 11.56 -12.00
C THR A 61 -3.19 10.22 -11.63
N ALA A 62 -3.08 9.94 -10.33
CA ALA A 62 -2.50 8.70 -9.83
C ALA A 62 -3.07 8.31 -8.46
N ILE A 63 -3.16 7.00 -8.22
CA ILE A 63 -3.50 6.42 -6.92
C ILE A 63 -2.24 5.86 -6.30
N ILE A 64 -1.97 6.23 -5.04
CA ILE A 64 -0.94 5.58 -4.23
C ILE A 64 -1.64 4.55 -3.33
N PHE A 65 -1.46 3.27 -3.64
CA PHE A 65 -2.03 2.18 -2.86
C PHE A 65 -0.97 1.57 -1.93
N CYS A 66 -1.18 1.69 -0.62
CA CYS A 66 -0.24 1.22 0.39
C CYS A 66 -0.67 -0.14 0.97
N VAL A 67 0.20 -1.14 0.86
CA VAL A 67 0.02 -2.47 1.47
C VAL A 67 1.06 -2.68 2.56
N ALA A 68 0.62 -3.00 3.77
CA ALA A 68 1.51 -3.36 4.85
C ALA A 68 1.97 -4.83 4.70
N MET A 69 3.20 -5.04 4.24
CA MET A 69 3.77 -6.37 4.01
C MET A 69 3.75 -7.23 5.27
N SER A 70 3.92 -6.62 6.44
CA SER A 70 3.99 -7.33 7.72
C SER A 70 2.64 -7.86 8.22
N GLU A 71 1.53 -7.63 7.52
CA GLU A 71 0.19 -7.96 8.03
C GLU A 71 -0.37 -9.30 7.51
N TYR A 72 0.46 -10.12 6.86
CA TYR A 72 0.09 -11.43 6.33
C TYR A 72 -0.38 -12.44 7.39
N ASP A 73 -0.02 -12.26 8.66
CA ASP A 73 -0.42 -13.12 9.77
C ASP A 73 -1.39 -12.42 10.73
N GLN A 74 -2.04 -11.34 10.29
CA GLN A 74 -2.97 -10.56 11.09
C GLN A 74 -4.37 -10.58 10.51
N VAL A 75 -5.36 -10.46 11.40
CA VAL A 75 -6.77 -10.27 11.04
C VAL A 75 -7.18 -8.80 11.16
N LEU A 76 -8.21 -8.40 10.43
CA LEU A 76 -8.81 -7.07 10.54
C LEU A 76 -9.29 -6.82 11.97
N HIS A 77 -9.24 -5.56 12.39
CA HIS A 77 -9.79 -5.20 13.69
C HIS A 77 -11.32 -5.12 13.64
N GLU A 78 -11.90 -4.86 12.47
CA GLU A 78 -13.35 -4.71 12.31
C GLU A 78 -14.13 -6.02 12.46
N ASP A 79 -13.55 -7.18 12.09
CA ASP A 79 -14.25 -8.48 12.12
C ASP A 79 -13.45 -9.63 12.74
N GLU A 80 -12.20 -9.39 13.15
CA GLU A 80 -11.29 -10.36 13.80
C GLU A 80 -11.11 -11.71 13.09
N THR A 81 -11.50 -11.78 11.81
CA THR A 81 -11.60 -13.04 11.06
C THR A 81 -10.95 -12.92 9.69
N THR A 82 -11.12 -11.78 9.02
CA THR A 82 -10.55 -11.57 7.69
C THR A 82 -9.05 -11.27 7.80
N ASN A 83 -8.22 -12.04 7.09
CA ASN A 83 -6.78 -11.75 6.98
C ASN A 83 -6.53 -10.38 6.31
N ARG A 84 -5.67 -9.55 6.90
CA ARG A 84 -5.43 -8.17 6.43
C ARG A 84 -4.78 -8.09 5.06
N MET A 85 -3.86 -9.00 4.76
CA MET A 85 -3.21 -9.02 3.44
C MET A 85 -4.19 -9.49 2.37
N GLN A 86 -5.04 -10.48 2.67
CA GLN A 86 -6.13 -10.89 1.77
C GLN A 86 -7.15 -9.77 1.53
N GLU A 87 -7.54 -9.02 2.56
CA GLU A 87 -8.38 -7.83 2.41
C GLU A 87 -7.71 -6.77 1.50
N SER A 88 -6.40 -6.54 1.68
CA SER A 88 -5.65 -5.58 0.87
C SER A 88 -5.59 -5.99 -0.60
N LEU A 89 -5.41 -7.29 -0.88
CA LEU A 89 -5.42 -7.83 -2.24
C LEU A 89 -6.80 -7.67 -2.89
N LYS A 90 -7.89 -8.00 -2.19
CA LYS A 90 -9.25 -7.82 -2.67
C LYS A 90 -9.56 -6.35 -2.97
N LEU A 91 -9.13 -5.46 -2.07
CA LEU A 91 -9.33 -4.02 -2.26
C LEU A 91 -8.52 -3.51 -3.46
N PHE A 92 -7.26 -3.93 -3.60
CA PHE A 92 -6.43 -3.56 -4.74
C PHE A 92 -7.07 -4.00 -6.07
N ASP A 93 -7.52 -5.26 -6.15
CA ASP A 93 -8.23 -5.77 -7.32
C ASP A 93 -9.49 -4.95 -7.66
N SER A 94 -10.27 -4.56 -6.64
CA SER A 94 -11.44 -3.70 -6.85
C SER A 94 -11.10 -2.30 -7.38
N ILE A 95 -9.94 -1.75 -7.01
CA ILE A 95 -9.48 -0.44 -7.48
C ILE A 95 -9.01 -0.55 -8.94
N CYS A 96 -8.19 -1.56 -9.25
CA CYS A 96 -7.70 -1.80 -10.60
C CYS A 96 -8.83 -2.03 -11.61
N ASN A 97 -9.92 -2.65 -11.18
CA ASN A 97 -11.08 -2.94 -12.04
C ASN A 97 -12.18 -1.86 -11.96
N ASN A 98 -11.96 -0.75 -11.25
CA ASN A 98 -12.96 0.31 -11.14
C ASN A 98 -12.94 1.20 -12.39
N LYS A 99 -14.12 1.38 -13.02
CA LYS A 99 -14.28 2.22 -14.22
C LYS A 99 -13.83 3.67 -14.04
N TRP A 100 -13.94 4.20 -12.82
CA TRP A 100 -13.45 5.55 -12.49
C TRP A 100 -11.93 5.70 -12.64
N PHE A 101 -11.18 4.60 -12.61
CA PHE A 101 -9.72 4.59 -12.60
C PHE A 101 -9.10 3.93 -13.83
N THR A 102 -9.87 3.80 -14.91
CA THR A 102 -9.43 3.13 -16.15
C THR A 102 -8.16 3.74 -16.71
N ASP A 103 -8.04 5.07 -16.69
CA ASP A 103 -6.89 5.81 -17.21
C ASP A 103 -5.96 6.33 -16.08
N THR A 104 -6.22 5.93 -14.83
CA THR A 104 -5.46 6.40 -13.67
C THR A 104 -4.25 5.50 -13.41
N SER A 105 -3.06 6.11 -13.26
CA SER A 105 -1.86 5.37 -12.89
C SER A 105 -1.92 4.88 -11.44
N ILE A 106 -1.59 3.62 -11.18
CA ILE A 106 -1.57 3.07 -9.81
C ILE A 106 -0.13 2.81 -9.38
N ILE A 107 0.28 3.46 -8.29
CA ILE A 107 1.58 3.30 -7.64
C ILE A 107 1.38 2.42 -6.40
N LEU A 108 1.93 1.20 -6.43
CA LEU A 108 1.84 0.25 -5.32
C LEU A 108 3.02 0.41 -4.36
N PHE A 109 2.72 0.77 -3.11
CA PHE A 109 3.70 0.85 -2.03
C PHE A 109 3.61 -0.38 -1.12
N LEU A 110 4.66 -1.21 -1.15
CA LEU A 110 4.85 -2.32 -0.24
C LEU A 110 5.56 -1.82 1.03
N ASN A 111 4.76 -1.39 2.01
CA ASN A 111 5.21 -0.76 3.24
C ASN A 111 5.53 -1.77 4.36
N LYS A 112 6.23 -1.33 5.41
CA LYS A 112 6.63 -2.12 6.59
C LYS A 112 7.50 -3.33 6.23
N LYS A 113 8.36 -3.16 5.23
CA LYS A 113 9.30 -4.18 4.76
C LYS A 113 10.24 -4.62 5.89
N ASP A 114 10.72 -3.69 6.70
CA ASP A 114 11.53 -3.90 7.90
C ASP A 114 10.84 -4.88 8.87
N LEU A 115 9.56 -4.66 9.18
CA LEU A 115 8.79 -5.55 10.05
C LEU A 115 8.54 -6.90 9.40
N PHE A 116 8.32 -6.94 8.08
CA PHE A 116 8.15 -8.17 7.33
C PHE A 116 9.42 -9.04 7.36
N GLU A 117 10.59 -8.46 7.13
CA GLU A 117 11.89 -9.17 7.13
C GLU A 117 12.20 -9.84 8.47
N GLU A 118 11.80 -9.23 9.59
CA GLU A 118 11.95 -9.87 10.90
C GLU A 118 10.86 -10.92 11.18
N LYS A 119 9.63 -10.64 10.75
CA LYS A 119 8.48 -11.51 11.04
C LYS A 119 8.52 -12.83 10.25
N ILE A 120 8.98 -12.79 9.00
CA ILE A 120 9.05 -13.96 8.11
C ILE A 120 9.95 -15.08 8.67
N LYS A 121 10.91 -14.74 9.55
CA LYS A 121 11.80 -15.69 10.20
C LYS A 121 11.07 -16.60 11.20
N ARG A 122 9.90 -16.17 11.72
CA ARG A 122 9.16 -16.85 12.79
C ARG A 122 7.71 -17.17 12.46
N SER A 123 7.10 -16.47 11.50
CA SER A 123 5.70 -16.63 11.10
C SER A 123 5.65 -16.97 9.60
N PRO A 124 5.18 -18.16 9.19
CA PRO A 124 5.24 -18.59 7.80
C PRO A 124 4.21 -17.88 6.92
N LEU A 125 4.55 -17.60 5.65
CA LEU A 125 3.62 -17.02 4.67
C LEU A 125 2.40 -17.90 4.38
N THR A 126 2.48 -19.19 4.67
CA THR A 126 1.39 -20.15 4.48
C THR A 126 0.14 -19.82 5.29
N ILE A 127 0.24 -18.94 6.30
CA ILE A 127 -0.92 -18.38 7.02
C ILE A 127 -1.81 -17.56 6.09
N CYS A 128 -1.21 -16.79 5.16
CA CYS A 128 -1.94 -15.99 4.18
C CYS A 128 -2.10 -16.70 2.84
N PHE A 129 -1.07 -17.43 2.41
CA PHE A 129 -0.96 -18.08 1.10
C PHE A 129 -0.63 -19.55 1.27
N PRO A 130 -1.62 -20.42 1.52
CA PRO A 130 -1.40 -21.85 1.74
C PRO A 130 -0.61 -22.54 0.62
N GLU A 131 -0.72 -22.04 -0.61
CA GLU A 131 -0.02 -22.48 -1.82
C GLU A 131 1.46 -22.07 -1.87
N TYR A 132 1.92 -21.18 -0.97
CA TYR A 132 3.28 -20.68 -1.00
C TYR A 132 4.29 -21.81 -0.72
N PRO A 133 5.24 -22.08 -1.62
CA PRO A 133 6.13 -23.21 -1.48
C PRO A 133 7.07 -23.03 -0.28
N VAL A 134 7.08 -24.03 0.62
CA VAL A 134 7.96 -24.07 1.79
C VAL A 134 9.40 -24.41 1.37
N ARG A 135 10.04 -23.58 0.54
CA ARG A 135 11.46 -23.76 0.20
C ARG A 135 12.33 -23.08 1.26
N ARG A 136 12.96 -23.91 2.09
CA ARG A 136 13.99 -23.56 3.09
C ARG A 136 15.27 -23.03 2.43
N LYS A 137 15.29 -21.78 1.95
CA LYS A 137 16.53 -21.01 1.73
C LYS A 137 16.26 -19.54 2.10
N PRO A 138 17.25 -18.81 2.65
CA PRO A 138 17.04 -17.45 3.14
C PRO A 138 16.44 -16.61 2.01
N VAL A 139 15.21 -16.18 2.24
CA VAL A 139 14.39 -15.51 1.26
C VAL A 139 15.00 -14.13 1.03
N ARG A 140 15.86 -14.00 0.01
CA ARG A 140 15.75 -12.83 -0.86
C ARG A 140 14.36 -12.94 -1.45
N ALA A 141 13.39 -12.25 -0.86
CA ALA A 141 12.05 -12.10 -1.41
C ALA A 141 12.21 -11.31 -2.71
N ARG A 142 12.61 -12.00 -3.77
CA ARG A 142 12.42 -11.50 -5.12
C ARG A 142 10.91 -11.45 -5.24
N ILE A 143 10.35 -10.25 -5.32
CA ILE A 143 8.93 -10.03 -5.60
C ILE A 143 8.58 -10.97 -6.74
N MET A 144 7.94 -12.09 -6.42
CA MET A 144 7.47 -13.02 -7.42
C MET A 144 6.25 -12.32 -7.98
N ALA A 145 6.48 -11.57 -9.05
CA ALA A 145 5.44 -11.12 -9.96
C ALA A 145 4.51 -12.30 -10.22
N TRP A 146 3.29 -12.19 -9.70
CA TRP A 146 2.17 -13.07 -10.00
C TRP A 146 2.11 -13.33 -11.52
N PRO A 147 1.80 -14.53 -12.00
CA PRO A 147 1.89 -14.85 -13.43
C PRO A 147 1.20 -13.83 -14.36
N GLU A 148 0.08 -13.25 -13.94
CA GLU A 148 -0.65 -12.23 -14.73
C GLU A 148 0.07 -10.86 -14.79
N SER A 149 0.88 -10.52 -13.78
CA SER A 149 1.65 -9.27 -13.77
C SER A 149 2.82 -9.27 -14.76
N LYS A 150 3.26 -10.45 -15.23
CA LYS A 150 4.28 -10.53 -16.30
C LYS A 150 3.73 -10.09 -17.65
N GLN A 151 2.44 -10.28 -17.91
CA GLN A 151 1.81 -9.86 -19.16
C GLN A 151 1.79 -8.33 -19.28
N ILE A 152 1.50 -7.65 -18.15
CA ILE A 152 1.42 -6.18 -18.09
C ILE A 152 2.80 -5.55 -18.29
N LEU A 153 3.84 -6.07 -17.63
CA LEU A 153 5.21 -5.52 -17.74
C LEU A 153 5.92 -5.88 -19.06
N GLN A 154 5.47 -6.90 -19.79
CA GLN A 154 6.00 -7.21 -21.12
C GLN A 154 5.42 -6.28 -22.19
N ASN A 155 4.17 -5.84 -22.03
CA ASN A 155 3.53 -4.91 -22.97
C ASN A 155 4.14 -3.49 -22.90
N GLU A 156 4.63 -3.04 -21.73
CA GLU A 156 5.31 -1.74 -21.60
C GLU A 156 6.75 -1.73 -22.16
N ARG A 157 7.39 -2.90 -22.32
CA ARG A 157 8.73 -2.97 -22.93
C ARG A 157 8.72 -2.88 -24.45
N GLN A 158 7.59 -3.15 -25.11
CA GLN A 158 7.49 -3.07 -26.57
C GLN A 158 7.16 -1.65 -27.07
N SER A 159 6.66 -0.76 -26.21
CA SER A 159 6.31 0.62 -26.57
C SER A 159 7.44 1.65 -26.37
N PHE A 160 8.59 1.25 -25.82
CA PHE A 160 9.72 2.16 -25.54
C PHE A 160 11.03 1.82 -26.27
N THR A 161 10.99 0.96 -27.29
CA THR A 161 12.11 0.77 -28.22
C THR A 161 11.68 1.01 -29.66
N ASP A 162 11.35 2.26 -29.97
CA ASP A 162 11.50 2.73 -31.35
C ASP A 162 12.16 4.12 -31.36
N PRO A 163 13.50 4.19 -31.42
CA PRO A 163 14.19 5.41 -31.75
C PRO A 163 14.40 5.45 -33.26
N LEU A 164 13.44 6.02 -34.01
CA LEU A 164 13.62 6.79 -35.27
C LEU A 164 12.35 6.74 -36.14
N GLN A 165 11.48 7.75 -36.04
CA GLN A 165 10.79 8.29 -37.22
C GLN A 165 10.66 9.82 -37.10
N ARG A 166 11.68 10.50 -37.64
CA ARG A 166 11.45 11.64 -38.54
C ARG A 166 11.18 11.07 -39.93
#